data_AF-A0A380X1T7-F1
#
_entry.id   AF-A0A380X1T7-F1
#
_cell.length_a   1.000
_cell.length_b   1.000
_cell.length_c   1.000
_cell.angle_alpha   90.00
_cell.angle_beta   90.00
_cell.angle_gamma   90.00
#
_symmetry.space_group_name_H-M   'P 1'
#
loop_
_entity.id
_entity.type
_entity.pdbx_description
1 polymer ?
#
loop_
_entity_poly.entity_id
_entity_poly.type
_entity_poly.pdbx_seq_one_letter_code
_entity_poly.pdbx_strand_id
1 'polypeptide(L)'
;MKMKPILLAVAVSLALSACNDRKVTLMETRELLNHLDDPNFVIIDTRQDSLYNGFKEKNATRGGHIKGAIQFSCDWLEHIQPEKFDSFATGKGITKEKHLVFYDSNPENLDCVTAEFAARGYKVSRFNDFLSYANAGYPLESFANFQYSVSPQWVNAALKGEKPETLDNEKVMLFEVSWGDLEHAKAYTQHIVGAYHFNTDWVENAPVWNLSAPDVIEKNLLANGITKDKTVILYSDNQLAAYRIFWALKWAGVEDVRVLNGNLATWLDAGLPTETKINLPQPEKDFGTTIPANPQIDIATPQQAMNAQKAGLKLISNRAWDEYTGKVSGYDYILGKGEPQGAIWGFAGTDSSNMADYYDPDNTLRNPNEIFALWQTQGIHKGDK
;
A
#
# COMPACT_ATOMS: atom_id res chain seq x y z
N MET A 1 63.53 -48.01 -30.22
CA MET A 1 62.42 -47.97 -29.23
C MET A 1 62.14 -46.50 -28.94
N LYS A 2 60.89 -46.06 -29.16
CA LYS A 2 60.44 -44.65 -29.14
C LYS A 2 60.47 -44.08 -27.73
N MET A 3 60.83 -42.79 -27.58
CA MET A 3 60.19 -41.89 -26.62
C MET A 3 60.22 -40.46 -27.20
N LYS A 4 59.02 -39.88 -27.36
CA LYS A 4 58.75 -38.54 -27.93
C LYS A 4 59.00 -37.45 -26.88
N PRO A 5 59.34 -36.21 -27.29
CA PRO A 5 59.27 -35.06 -26.41
C PRO A 5 57.79 -34.63 -26.23
N ILE A 6 57.44 -34.28 -24.99
CA ILE A 6 56.15 -33.72 -24.63
C ILE A 6 56.16 -32.24 -25.04
N LEU A 7 55.30 -31.89 -25.99
CA LEU A 7 54.98 -30.50 -26.30
C LEU A 7 54.10 -29.94 -25.17
N LEU A 8 54.59 -28.90 -24.49
CA LEU A 8 53.82 -28.10 -23.55
C LEU A 8 52.84 -27.24 -24.38
N ALA A 9 51.58 -27.63 -24.45
CA ALA A 9 50.53 -26.83 -25.08
C ALA A 9 50.12 -25.71 -24.12
N VAL A 10 50.39 -24.47 -24.55
CA VAL A 10 49.82 -23.25 -24.00
C VAL A 10 48.30 -23.31 -24.16
N ALA A 11 47.59 -23.32 -23.04
CA ALA A 11 46.15 -23.03 -22.99
C ALA A 11 45.90 -22.10 -21.80
N VAL A 12 46.27 -20.83 -21.95
CA VAL A 12 45.85 -19.75 -21.07
C VAL A 12 45.20 -18.70 -21.95
N SER A 13 43.88 -18.79 -22.09
CA SER A 13 43.01 -17.65 -22.42
C SER A 13 41.60 -18.16 -22.68
N LEU A 14 40.74 -18.19 -21.65
CA LEU A 14 39.28 -18.04 -21.72
C LEU A 14 38.65 -18.32 -20.34
N ALA A 15 38.92 -17.45 -19.36
CA ALA A 15 38.18 -17.45 -18.09
C ALA A 15 38.32 -16.12 -17.30
N LEU A 16 38.28 -14.96 -17.98
CA LEU A 16 38.38 -13.66 -17.30
C LEU A 16 37.23 -12.69 -17.60
N SER A 17 36.24 -13.05 -18.42
CA SER A 17 35.09 -12.18 -18.69
C SER A 17 33.91 -12.37 -17.72
N ALA A 18 33.88 -13.43 -16.91
CA ALA A 18 32.72 -13.76 -16.07
C ALA A 18 32.79 -13.23 -14.62
N CYS A 19 33.90 -12.59 -14.21
CA CYS A 19 34.03 -12.05 -12.85
C CYS A 19 33.61 -10.58 -12.73
N ASN A 20 33.41 -9.86 -13.84
CA ASN A 20 33.09 -8.44 -13.81
C ASN A 20 31.57 -8.15 -13.75
N ASP A 21 30.73 -9.14 -14.06
CA ASP A 21 29.27 -9.00 -14.14
C ASP A 21 28.57 -8.99 -12.77
N ARG A 22 29.30 -9.20 -11.67
CA ARG A 22 28.75 -9.25 -10.30
C ARG A 22 29.04 -8.01 -9.46
N LYS A 23 29.63 -6.97 -10.06
CA LYS A 23 29.98 -5.75 -9.33
C LYS A 23 28.82 -4.74 -9.40
N VAL A 24 28.34 -4.28 -8.25
CA VAL A 24 27.44 -3.13 -8.18
C VAL A 24 28.18 -1.89 -8.71
N THR A 25 27.63 -1.26 -9.73
CA THR A 25 28.19 -0.06 -10.36
C THR A 25 27.52 1.21 -9.84
N LEU A 26 28.16 2.37 -10.00
CA LEU A 26 27.56 3.66 -9.66
C LEU A 26 26.84 4.21 -10.90
N MET A 27 25.60 4.68 -10.71
CA MET A 27 24.85 5.44 -11.68
C MET A 27 24.96 6.93 -11.33
N GLU A 28 25.42 7.76 -12.26
CA GLU A 28 25.48 9.21 -12.09
C GLU A 28 24.19 9.88 -12.56
N THR A 29 23.82 11.03 -11.98
CA THR A 29 22.57 11.74 -12.30
C THR A 29 22.41 11.99 -13.80
N ARG A 30 23.47 12.43 -14.49
CA ARG A 30 23.42 12.71 -15.94
C ARG A 30 23.20 11.44 -16.77
N GLU A 31 23.74 10.32 -16.33
CA GLU A 31 23.58 9.03 -17.01
C GLU A 31 22.15 8.50 -16.81
N LEU A 32 21.65 8.54 -15.58
CA LEU A 32 20.28 8.15 -15.24
C LEU A 32 19.24 8.90 -16.09
N LEU A 33 19.44 10.20 -16.28
CA LEU A 33 18.54 11.03 -17.10
C LEU A 33 18.44 10.56 -18.56
N ASN A 34 19.47 9.92 -19.11
CA ASN A 34 19.44 9.38 -20.47
C ASN A 34 18.68 8.05 -20.56
N HIS A 35 18.39 7.39 -19.44
CA HIS A 35 17.79 6.06 -19.38
C HIS A 35 16.38 6.04 -18.75
N LEU A 36 15.80 7.20 -18.43
CA LEU A 36 14.45 7.28 -17.82
C LEU A 36 13.36 6.58 -18.64
N ASP A 37 13.47 6.63 -19.96
CA ASP A 37 12.50 6.04 -20.90
C ASP A 37 13.10 4.84 -21.67
N ASP A 38 14.25 4.30 -21.22
CA ASP A 38 14.92 3.16 -21.87
C ASP A 38 14.32 1.82 -21.39
N PRO A 39 13.68 1.02 -22.26
CA PRO A 39 13.04 -0.24 -21.85
C PRO A 39 14.02 -1.31 -21.37
N ASN A 40 15.33 -1.14 -21.62
CA ASN A 40 16.37 -2.04 -21.12
C ASN A 40 16.77 -1.72 -19.68
N PHE A 41 16.32 -0.60 -19.12
CA PHE A 41 16.57 -0.20 -17.75
C PHE A 41 15.32 -0.38 -16.89
N VAL A 42 15.53 -0.66 -15.62
CA VAL A 42 14.49 -0.60 -14.58
C VAL A 42 15.01 0.25 -13.46
N ILE A 43 14.34 1.37 -13.20
CA ILE A 43 14.63 2.24 -12.07
C ILE A 43 13.79 1.75 -10.89
N ILE A 44 14.42 1.55 -9.74
CA ILE A 44 13.81 0.88 -8.59
C ILE A 44 14.00 1.76 -7.37
N ASP A 45 12.88 2.26 -6.84
CA ASP A 45 12.80 2.94 -5.55
C ASP A 45 12.78 1.89 -4.43
N THR A 46 13.72 1.98 -3.52
CA THR A 46 13.82 1.03 -2.39
C THR A 46 13.38 1.65 -1.08
N ARG A 47 12.95 2.91 -1.12
CA ARG A 47 12.47 3.64 0.05
C ARG A 47 11.08 3.15 0.46
N GLN A 48 10.67 3.56 1.65
CA GLN A 48 9.33 3.29 2.18
C GLN A 48 8.21 3.82 1.27
N ASP A 49 7.08 3.11 1.26
CA ASP A 49 5.91 3.40 0.43
C ASP A 49 5.41 4.84 0.50
N SER A 50 5.39 5.44 1.69
CA SER A 50 4.95 6.83 1.84
C SER A 50 5.77 7.79 0.96
N LEU A 51 7.09 7.58 0.90
CA LEU A 51 8.01 8.40 0.12
C LEU A 51 7.86 8.15 -1.38
N TYR A 52 7.71 6.88 -1.79
CA TYR A 52 7.39 6.54 -3.17
C TYR A 52 6.05 7.16 -3.58
N ASN A 53 5.02 7.04 -2.74
CA ASN A 53 3.66 7.47 -3.07
C ASN A 53 3.53 8.98 -3.28
N GLY A 54 4.32 9.79 -2.55
CA GLY A 54 4.30 11.24 -2.75
C GLY A 54 4.86 12.08 -1.61
N PHE A 55 5.05 11.51 -0.41
CA PHE A 55 5.65 12.25 0.70
C PHE A 55 7.10 12.63 0.38
N LYS A 56 7.51 13.75 0.95
CA LYS A 56 8.87 14.24 0.85
C LYS A 56 9.75 13.57 1.86
N GLU A 57 10.95 13.25 1.40
CA GLU A 57 12.03 12.92 2.29
C GLU A 57 12.52 14.16 3.05
N LYS A 58 13.14 13.95 4.20
CA LYS A 58 13.72 15.04 4.98
C LYS A 58 14.74 15.81 4.12
N ASN A 59 14.59 17.13 4.08
CA ASN A 59 15.38 18.07 3.25
C ASN A 59 15.11 18.02 1.73
N ALA A 60 14.18 17.19 1.26
CA ALA A 60 13.70 17.26 -0.12
C ALA A 60 12.68 18.39 -0.29
N THR A 61 12.74 19.08 -1.43
CA THR A 61 11.79 20.13 -1.80
C THR A 61 10.55 19.58 -2.49
N ARG A 62 10.65 18.38 -3.08
CA ARG A 62 9.59 17.65 -3.79
C ARG A 62 9.59 16.19 -3.37
N GLY A 63 8.41 15.56 -3.37
CA GLY A 63 8.20 14.18 -2.92
C GLY A 63 7.82 13.26 -4.08
N GLY A 64 7.65 11.98 -3.77
CA GLY A 64 7.39 10.95 -4.76
C GLY A 64 8.66 10.28 -5.27
N HIS A 65 8.57 9.62 -6.42
CA HIS A 65 9.58 8.74 -6.99
C HIS A 65 10.11 9.24 -8.33
N ILE A 66 11.26 8.73 -8.78
CA ILE A 66 11.79 9.00 -10.11
C ILE A 66 10.78 8.53 -11.16
N LYS A 67 10.54 9.34 -12.19
CA LYS A 67 9.60 9.02 -13.27
C LYS A 67 9.82 7.60 -13.79
N GLY A 68 8.76 6.78 -13.82
CA GLY A 68 8.79 5.41 -14.32
C GLY A 68 9.46 4.39 -13.39
N ALA A 69 9.87 4.79 -12.18
CA ALA A 69 10.40 3.86 -11.20
C ALA A 69 9.32 2.90 -10.70
N ILE A 70 9.72 1.68 -10.38
CA ILE A 70 8.92 0.70 -9.62
C ILE A 70 9.42 0.64 -8.17
N GLN A 71 8.73 -0.09 -7.30
CA GLN A 71 9.20 -0.34 -5.92
C GLN A 71 9.80 -1.72 -5.73
N PHE A 72 10.84 -1.78 -4.90
CA PHE A 72 11.32 -3.00 -4.25
C PHE A 72 12.08 -2.63 -2.97
N SER A 73 11.43 -2.71 -1.80
CA SER A 73 12.08 -2.43 -0.51
C SER A 73 13.01 -3.57 -0.08
N CYS A 74 14.04 -3.24 0.73
CA CYS A 74 14.86 -4.24 1.41
C CYS A 74 14.00 -5.11 2.34
N ASP A 75 13.06 -4.51 3.06
CA ASP A 75 12.22 -5.19 4.06
C ASP A 75 11.41 -6.35 3.44
N TRP A 76 11.01 -6.20 2.16
CA TRP A 76 10.27 -7.23 1.45
C TRP A 76 11.04 -8.54 1.29
N LEU A 77 12.38 -8.52 1.35
CA LEU A 77 13.20 -9.73 1.24
C LEU A 77 12.89 -10.75 2.34
N GLU A 78 12.53 -10.30 3.53
CA GLU A 78 12.17 -11.17 4.66
C GLU A 78 10.79 -11.82 4.49
N HIS A 79 9.92 -11.19 3.69
CA HIS A 79 8.55 -11.63 3.44
C HIS A 79 8.39 -12.47 2.16
N ILE A 80 9.41 -12.49 1.30
CA ILE A 80 9.39 -13.26 0.05
C ILE A 80 10.03 -14.62 0.26
N GLN A 81 9.25 -15.68 0.05
CA GLN A 81 9.78 -17.06 0.08
C GLN A 81 10.90 -17.22 -0.97
N PRO A 82 12.06 -17.83 -0.63
CA PRO A 82 13.21 -17.92 -1.53
C PRO A 82 12.90 -18.47 -2.93
N GLU A 83 12.03 -19.47 -3.02
CA GLU A 83 11.58 -20.09 -4.26
C GLU A 83 10.60 -19.23 -5.09
N LYS A 84 10.01 -18.20 -4.48
CA LYS A 84 9.11 -17.24 -5.13
C LYS A 84 9.83 -15.99 -5.61
N PHE A 85 11.05 -15.73 -5.14
CA PHE A 85 11.81 -14.51 -5.45
C PHE A 85 11.84 -14.18 -6.94
N ASP A 86 12.30 -15.11 -7.78
CA ASP A 86 12.46 -14.84 -9.22
C ASP A 86 11.10 -14.57 -9.90
N SER A 87 10.04 -15.27 -9.50
CA SER A 87 8.69 -15.03 -10.01
C SER A 87 8.13 -13.68 -9.57
N PHE A 88 8.38 -13.28 -8.32
CA PHE A 88 7.96 -11.99 -7.79
C PHE A 88 8.69 -10.84 -8.47
N ALA A 89 10.02 -10.93 -8.57
CA ALA A 89 10.84 -9.95 -9.29
C ALA A 89 10.40 -9.81 -10.76
N THR A 90 10.20 -10.93 -11.45
CA THR A 90 9.70 -10.93 -12.84
C THR A 90 8.32 -10.29 -12.95
N GLY A 91 7.42 -10.53 -11.99
CA GLY A 91 6.11 -9.90 -11.92
C GLY A 91 6.15 -8.37 -11.81
N LYS A 92 7.23 -7.82 -11.23
CA LYS A 92 7.50 -6.38 -11.19
C LYS A 92 8.33 -5.88 -12.39
N GLY A 93 8.59 -6.73 -13.39
CA GLY A 93 9.35 -6.37 -14.58
C GLY A 93 10.87 -6.37 -14.40
N ILE A 94 11.37 -6.90 -13.27
CA ILE A 94 12.78 -7.07 -12.94
C ILE A 94 13.26 -8.40 -13.52
N THR A 95 14.24 -8.35 -14.42
CA THR A 95 14.76 -9.52 -15.14
C THR A 95 16.28 -9.42 -15.30
N LYS A 96 16.97 -10.52 -15.57
CA LYS A 96 18.45 -10.55 -15.67
C LYS A 96 18.97 -9.92 -16.97
N GLU A 97 18.11 -9.79 -17.96
CA GLU A 97 18.41 -9.17 -19.25
C GLU A 97 18.54 -7.65 -19.11
N LYS A 98 17.71 -7.05 -18.25
CA LYS A 98 17.66 -5.62 -17.99
C LYS A 98 18.79 -5.15 -17.06
N HIS A 99 19.08 -3.86 -17.13
CA HIS A 99 19.96 -3.17 -16.21
C HIS A 99 19.13 -2.53 -15.09
N LEU A 100 19.40 -2.92 -13.85
CA LEU A 100 18.66 -2.45 -12.69
C LEU A 100 19.37 -1.26 -12.04
N VAL A 101 18.65 -0.18 -11.77
CA VAL A 101 19.16 1.01 -11.09
C VAL A 101 18.36 1.22 -9.82
N PHE A 102 18.96 0.89 -8.68
CA PHE A 102 18.34 1.06 -7.37
C PHE A 102 18.70 2.42 -6.78
N TYR A 103 17.78 3.04 -6.07
CA TYR A 103 18.05 4.23 -5.28
C TYR A 103 17.33 4.22 -3.94
N ASP A 104 18.02 4.78 -2.95
CA ASP A 104 17.54 5.06 -1.62
C ASP A 104 18.33 6.25 -1.07
N SER A 105 17.76 6.96 -0.12
CA SER A 105 18.50 7.92 0.69
C SER A 105 19.15 7.27 1.90
N ASN A 106 18.64 6.11 2.34
CA ASN A 106 19.24 5.26 3.34
C ASN A 106 20.27 4.33 2.67
N PRO A 107 21.58 4.55 2.90
CA PRO A 107 22.62 3.73 2.28
C PRO A 107 22.56 2.25 2.70
N GLU A 108 22.06 1.94 3.91
CA GLU A 108 21.96 0.55 4.40
C GLU A 108 20.90 -0.24 3.62
N ASN A 109 19.73 0.37 3.39
CA ASN A 109 18.67 -0.23 2.56
C ASN A 109 19.13 -0.43 1.12
N LEU A 110 19.82 0.56 0.56
CA LEU A 110 20.36 0.48 -0.80
C LEU A 110 21.42 -0.62 -0.93
N ASP A 111 22.29 -0.76 0.07
CA ASP A 111 23.32 -1.80 0.09
C ASP A 111 22.69 -3.20 0.22
N CYS A 112 21.67 -3.35 1.07
CA CYS A 112 20.90 -4.59 1.24
C CYS A 112 20.36 -5.14 -0.08
N VAL A 113 19.56 -4.34 -0.79
CA VAL A 113 18.92 -4.79 -2.05
C VAL A 113 19.93 -4.93 -3.19
N THR A 114 20.87 -4.00 -3.34
CA THR A 114 21.85 -4.09 -4.45
C THR A 114 22.77 -5.29 -4.30
N ALA A 115 23.18 -5.65 -3.08
CA ALA A 115 23.96 -6.85 -2.81
C ALA A 115 23.17 -8.12 -3.14
N GLU A 116 21.90 -8.19 -2.73
CA GLU A 116 21.05 -9.36 -2.97
C GLU A 116 20.83 -9.61 -4.47
N PHE A 117 20.47 -8.57 -5.24
CA PHE A 117 20.30 -8.70 -6.68
C PHE A 117 21.62 -9.01 -7.41
N ALA A 118 22.74 -8.39 -7.01
CA ALA A 118 24.04 -8.70 -7.60
C ALA A 118 24.47 -10.16 -7.32
N ALA A 119 24.23 -10.66 -6.10
CA ALA A 119 24.53 -12.05 -5.72
C ALA A 119 23.72 -13.06 -6.55
N ARG A 120 22.49 -12.71 -6.94
CA ARG A 120 21.62 -13.50 -7.82
C ARG A 120 21.95 -13.38 -9.32
N GLY A 121 22.94 -12.56 -9.67
CA GLY A 121 23.46 -12.42 -11.03
C GLY A 121 22.70 -11.42 -11.90
N TYR A 122 22.02 -10.45 -11.30
CA TYR A 122 21.44 -9.31 -12.04
C TYR A 122 22.52 -8.25 -12.33
N LYS A 123 22.31 -7.46 -13.38
CA LYS A 123 23.13 -6.27 -13.68
C LYS A 123 22.63 -5.11 -12.82
N VAL A 124 23.46 -4.65 -11.89
CA VAL A 124 23.03 -3.71 -10.85
C VAL A 124 23.87 -2.44 -10.86
N SER A 125 23.20 -1.30 -10.86
CA SER A 125 23.74 -0.01 -10.44
C SER A 125 23.01 0.51 -9.21
N ARG A 126 23.73 1.28 -8.41
CA ARG A 126 23.17 2.12 -7.34
C ARG A 126 23.21 3.58 -7.74
N PHE A 127 22.18 4.33 -7.39
CA PHE A 127 22.08 5.77 -7.57
C PHE A 127 21.98 6.44 -6.19
N ASN A 128 23.03 7.17 -5.79
CA ASN A 128 23.16 7.71 -4.43
C ASN A 128 22.71 9.17 -4.29
N ASP A 129 22.37 9.84 -5.40
CA ASP A 129 22.17 11.29 -5.45
C ASP A 129 20.69 11.70 -5.47
N PHE A 130 19.81 10.85 -4.91
CA PHE A 130 18.36 11.08 -4.95
C PHE A 130 17.94 12.42 -4.33
N LEU A 131 18.54 12.83 -3.20
CA LEU A 131 18.20 14.09 -2.55
C LEU A 131 18.50 15.30 -3.44
N SER A 132 19.67 15.33 -4.09
CA SER A 132 20.01 16.38 -5.06
C SER A 132 19.09 16.32 -6.28
N TYR A 133 18.78 15.11 -6.75
CA TYR A 133 17.86 14.90 -7.87
C TYR A 133 16.48 15.50 -7.59
N ALA A 134 15.90 15.21 -6.43
CA ALA A 134 14.62 15.72 -5.99
C ALA A 134 14.62 17.25 -5.91
N ASN A 135 15.75 17.85 -5.54
CA ASN A 135 15.93 19.30 -5.39
C ASN A 135 16.30 20.05 -6.68
N ALA A 136 16.68 19.35 -7.75
CA ALA A 136 17.19 19.95 -8.98
C ALA A 136 16.15 20.11 -10.10
N GLY A 137 14.86 19.87 -9.84
CA GLY A 137 13.80 20.04 -10.83
C GLY A 137 13.65 18.89 -11.84
N TYR A 138 14.40 17.80 -11.67
CA TYR A 138 14.28 16.61 -12.53
C TYR A 138 12.93 15.89 -12.39
N PRO A 139 12.54 15.04 -13.36
CA PRO A 139 11.23 14.37 -13.38
C PRO A 139 10.99 13.47 -12.16
N LEU A 140 9.95 13.79 -11.39
CA LEU A 140 9.40 12.95 -10.33
C LEU A 140 7.91 12.71 -10.59
N GLU A 141 7.42 11.57 -10.12
CA GLU A 141 6.01 11.17 -10.13
C GLU A 141 5.51 10.98 -8.69
N SER A 142 4.22 11.23 -8.48
CA SER A 142 3.53 10.99 -7.21
C SER A 142 2.07 10.63 -7.50
N PHE A 143 1.45 9.90 -6.59
CA PHE A 143 0.04 9.54 -6.72
C PHE A 143 -0.85 10.64 -6.17
N ALA A 144 -2.00 10.83 -6.80
CA ALA A 144 -3.05 11.65 -6.21
C ALA A 144 -3.49 11.05 -4.87
N ASN A 145 -3.79 11.90 -3.90
CA ASN A 145 -4.30 11.51 -2.58
C ASN A 145 -3.34 10.62 -1.76
N PHE A 146 -2.03 10.66 -2.03
CA PHE A 146 -1.02 9.92 -1.26
C PHE A 146 -1.12 10.16 0.25
N GLN A 147 -1.61 11.34 0.66
CA GLN A 147 -1.76 11.72 2.06
C GLN A 147 -2.76 10.87 2.86
N TYR A 148 -3.61 10.07 2.19
CA TYR A 148 -4.51 9.15 2.86
C TYR A 148 -3.80 7.92 3.43
N SER A 149 -2.62 7.56 2.91
CA SER A 149 -1.83 6.41 3.34
C SER A 149 -0.57 6.89 4.05
N VAL A 150 -0.57 6.84 5.38
CA VAL A 150 0.49 7.45 6.21
C VAL A 150 1.42 6.39 6.80
N SER A 151 2.69 6.75 7.01
CA SER A 151 3.70 5.86 7.60
C SER A 151 3.65 5.86 9.13
N PRO A 152 4.26 4.86 9.79
CA PRO A 152 4.40 4.85 11.25
C PRO A 152 5.09 6.11 11.79
N GLN A 153 6.12 6.61 11.10
CA GLN A 153 6.86 7.81 11.48
C GLN A 153 5.97 9.06 11.38
N TRP A 154 5.13 9.15 10.35
CA TRP A 154 4.16 10.22 10.19
C TRP A 154 3.15 10.23 11.33
N VAL A 155 2.58 9.07 11.66
CA VAL A 155 1.60 8.94 12.77
C VAL A 155 2.25 9.28 14.11
N ASN A 156 3.45 8.78 14.38
CA ASN A 156 4.19 9.08 15.62
C ASN A 156 4.49 10.58 15.77
N ALA A 157 4.84 11.28 14.69
CA ALA A 157 5.05 12.71 14.70
C ALA A 157 3.73 13.46 15.02
N ALA A 158 2.63 13.08 14.37
CA ALA A 158 1.30 13.65 14.62
C ALA A 158 0.86 13.47 16.09
N LEU A 159 1.05 12.28 16.66
CA LEU A 159 0.72 11.99 18.06
C LEU A 159 1.56 12.78 19.07
N LYS A 160 2.76 13.21 18.70
CA LYS A 160 3.62 14.07 19.50
C LYS A 160 3.29 15.56 19.38
N GLY A 161 2.26 15.91 18.61
CA GLY A 161 1.89 17.29 18.32
C GLY A 161 2.85 17.98 17.34
N GLU A 162 3.67 17.22 16.61
CA GLU A 162 4.44 17.74 15.49
C GLU A 162 3.53 17.95 14.28
N LYS A 163 4.03 18.65 13.26
CA LYS A 163 3.31 18.91 11.99
C LYS A 163 3.98 18.16 10.84
N PRO A 164 3.82 16.83 10.75
CA PRO A 164 4.31 16.09 9.59
C PRO A 164 3.62 16.59 8.31
N GLU A 165 4.25 16.36 7.16
CA GLU A 165 3.77 16.87 5.88
C GLU A 165 2.30 16.53 5.65
N THR A 166 1.52 17.46 5.09
CA THR A 166 0.07 17.34 4.85
C THR A 166 -0.82 17.32 6.10
N LEU A 167 -0.27 17.38 7.32
CA LEU A 167 -1.09 17.58 8.53
C LEU A 167 -1.26 19.08 8.82
N ASP A 168 -2.44 19.61 8.52
CA ASP A 168 -2.80 21.00 8.81
C ASP A 168 -3.64 21.16 10.09
N ASN A 169 -4.07 20.06 10.69
CA ASN A 169 -5.00 20.03 11.81
C ASN A 169 -4.33 19.50 13.09
N GLU A 170 -4.58 20.19 14.21
CA GLU A 170 -4.04 19.81 15.51
C GLU A 170 -4.95 18.84 16.28
N LYS A 171 -6.21 18.69 15.84
CA LYS A 171 -7.19 17.77 16.44
C LYS A 171 -7.10 16.39 15.80
N VAL A 172 -6.06 15.64 16.19
CA VAL A 172 -5.81 14.27 15.70
C VAL A 172 -6.47 13.25 16.63
N MET A 173 -7.13 12.26 16.04
CA MET A 173 -7.60 11.06 16.72
C MET A 173 -7.06 9.83 16.00
N LEU A 174 -6.57 8.86 16.77
CA LEU A 174 -6.10 7.58 16.26
C LEU A 174 -7.04 6.48 16.75
N PHE A 175 -7.48 5.61 15.84
CA PHE A 175 -8.34 4.49 16.15
C PHE A 175 -7.75 3.18 15.64
N GLU A 176 -7.70 2.20 16.54
CA GLU A 176 -7.68 0.78 16.20
C GLU A 176 -9.12 0.38 15.84
N VAL A 177 -9.31 -0.28 14.71
CA VAL A 177 -10.62 -0.65 14.18
C VAL A 177 -10.77 -2.16 14.20
N SER A 178 -11.72 -2.65 14.99
CA SER A 178 -12.09 -4.06 15.02
C SER A 178 -13.59 -4.24 15.27
N TRP A 179 -14.09 -5.46 15.09
CA TRP A 179 -15.51 -5.77 15.26
C TRP A 179 -15.87 -6.05 16.72
N GLY A 180 -17.01 -5.50 17.15
CA GLY A 180 -17.62 -5.74 18.47
C GLY A 180 -17.10 -4.80 19.55
N ASP A 181 -17.74 -4.81 20.72
CA ASP A 181 -17.31 -3.98 21.86
C ASP A 181 -15.94 -4.41 22.40
N LEU A 182 -15.38 -3.65 23.35
CA LEU A 182 -14.04 -3.89 23.92
C LEU A 182 -13.78 -5.33 24.41
N GLU A 183 -14.82 -6.05 24.83
CA GLU A 183 -14.73 -7.47 25.23
C GLU A 183 -14.40 -8.41 24.05
N HIS A 184 -14.76 -8.01 22.83
CA HIS A 184 -14.55 -8.74 21.58
C HIS A 184 -13.36 -8.22 20.76
N ALA A 185 -12.95 -6.96 21.00
CA ALA A 185 -11.84 -6.27 20.34
C ALA A 185 -10.45 -6.80 20.75
N LYS A 186 -10.13 -8.05 20.37
CA LYS A 186 -8.86 -8.70 20.72
C LYS A 186 -7.65 -7.91 20.22
N ALA A 187 -7.74 -7.34 19.01
CA ALA A 187 -6.70 -6.52 18.40
C ALA A 187 -6.34 -5.29 19.25
N TYR A 188 -7.32 -4.75 20.00
CA TYR A 188 -7.10 -3.61 20.90
C TYR A 188 -6.38 -3.98 22.21
N THR A 189 -6.13 -5.26 22.50
CA THR A 189 -5.44 -5.65 23.75
C THR A 189 -4.04 -5.04 23.86
N GLN A 190 -3.33 -4.94 22.72
CA GLN A 190 -2.07 -4.23 22.57
C GLN A 190 -2.20 -3.32 21.35
N HIS A 191 -2.16 -2.01 21.57
CA HIS A 191 -2.45 -1.02 20.54
C HIS A 191 -1.42 0.13 20.57
N ILE A 192 -1.45 0.97 19.55
CA ILE A 192 -0.58 2.15 19.46
C ILE A 192 -0.90 3.09 20.62
N VAL A 193 0.13 3.65 21.25
CA VAL A 193 -0.03 4.59 22.37
C VAL A 193 -1.00 5.71 22.03
N GLY A 194 -2.06 5.87 22.83
CA GLY A 194 -3.09 6.89 22.66
C GLY A 194 -4.20 6.53 21.66
N ALA A 195 -4.15 5.38 21.01
CA ALA A 195 -5.24 4.94 20.13
C ALA A 195 -6.50 4.60 20.94
N TYR A 196 -7.66 4.98 20.40
CA TYR A 196 -8.98 4.54 20.84
C TYR A 196 -9.39 3.27 20.07
N HIS A 197 -10.39 2.55 20.57
CA HIS A 197 -11.02 1.46 19.83
C HIS A 197 -12.24 2.00 19.05
N PHE A 198 -12.36 1.63 17.78
CA PHE A 198 -13.53 1.89 16.92
C PHE A 198 -14.24 0.57 16.61
N ASN A 199 -15.44 0.39 17.16
CA ASN A 199 -16.29 -0.75 16.83
C ASN A 199 -16.95 -0.53 15.46
N THR A 200 -16.79 -1.47 14.51
CA THR A 200 -17.44 -1.40 13.20
C THR A 200 -18.98 -1.28 13.29
N ASP A 201 -19.60 -1.83 14.33
CA ASP A 201 -21.05 -1.76 14.56
C ASP A 201 -21.57 -0.31 14.71
N TRP A 202 -20.67 0.65 14.96
CA TRP A 202 -21.01 2.07 14.99
C TRP A 202 -21.55 2.58 13.65
N VAL A 203 -21.13 1.98 12.54
CA VAL A 203 -21.48 2.43 11.20
C VAL A 203 -22.27 1.43 10.37
N GLU A 204 -22.27 0.14 10.71
CA GLU A 204 -22.96 -0.89 9.95
C GLU A 204 -23.54 -1.98 10.85
N ASN A 205 -24.67 -2.58 10.47
CA ASN A 205 -25.32 -3.58 11.32
C ASN A 205 -26.09 -4.64 10.49
N ALA A 206 -26.32 -5.80 11.11
CA ALA A 206 -27.28 -6.79 10.66
C ALA A 206 -28.70 -6.18 10.48
N PRO A 207 -29.56 -6.75 9.62
CA PRO A 207 -29.38 -8.01 8.89
C PRO A 207 -28.70 -7.87 7.52
N VAL A 208 -28.41 -6.66 7.06
CA VAL A 208 -27.94 -6.40 5.67
C VAL A 208 -26.49 -5.96 5.57
N TRP A 209 -25.86 -5.53 6.67
CA TRP A 209 -24.46 -5.08 6.69
C TRP A 209 -24.15 -3.89 5.75
N ASN A 210 -25.18 -3.09 5.47
CA ASN A 210 -25.03 -1.75 4.89
C ASN A 210 -24.68 -0.73 5.97
N LEU A 211 -24.33 0.49 5.55
CA LEU A 211 -24.31 1.63 6.46
C LEU A 211 -25.64 1.74 7.21
N SER A 212 -25.54 1.95 8.52
CA SER A 212 -26.65 2.31 9.39
C SER A 212 -27.27 3.64 8.96
N ALA A 213 -28.47 3.93 9.47
CA ALA A 213 -29.13 5.20 9.22
C ALA A 213 -28.23 6.38 9.67
N PRO A 214 -28.27 7.53 8.95
CA PRO A 214 -27.39 8.66 9.24
C PRO A 214 -27.40 9.15 10.69
N ASP A 215 -28.57 9.14 11.34
CA ASP A 215 -28.76 9.55 12.73
C ASP A 215 -28.12 8.57 13.74
N VAL A 216 -28.12 7.28 13.43
CA VAL A 216 -27.41 6.26 14.21
C VAL A 216 -25.90 6.48 14.10
N ILE A 217 -25.40 6.70 12.89
CA ILE A 217 -23.98 6.98 12.64
C ILE A 217 -23.56 8.25 13.36
N GLU A 218 -24.30 9.35 13.19
CA GLU A 218 -24.03 10.63 13.85
C GLU A 218 -23.92 10.48 15.38
N LYS A 219 -24.91 9.81 15.99
CA LYS A 219 -24.92 9.56 17.43
C LYS A 219 -23.68 8.79 17.89
N ASN A 220 -23.28 7.74 17.17
CA ASN A 220 -22.12 6.93 17.53
C ASN A 220 -20.80 7.67 17.34
N LEU A 221 -20.66 8.44 16.25
CA LEU A 221 -19.48 9.27 16.00
C LEU A 221 -19.33 10.34 17.08
N LEU A 222 -20.41 11.05 17.42
CA LEU A 222 -20.42 12.07 18.48
C LEU A 222 -20.13 11.50 19.86
N ALA A 223 -20.72 10.35 20.21
CA ALA A 223 -20.42 9.68 21.47
C ALA A 223 -18.93 9.33 21.61
N ASN A 224 -18.23 9.13 20.48
CA ASN A 224 -16.81 8.81 20.43
C ASN A 224 -15.93 9.98 19.99
N GLY A 225 -16.45 11.20 20.07
CA GLY A 225 -15.70 12.42 19.84
C GLY A 225 -15.31 12.70 18.40
N ILE A 226 -15.84 11.97 17.42
CA ILE A 226 -15.53 12.18 16.00
C ILE A 226 -16.43 13.28 15.45
N THR A 227 -15.83 14.25 14.79
CA THR A 227 -16.49 15.40 14.17
C THR A 227 -15.86 15.66 12.82
N LYS A 228 -16.57 16.39 11.96
CA LYS A 228 -16.17 16.68 10.58
C LYS A 228 -14.76 17.27 10.47
N ASP A 229 -14.38 18.12 11.41
CA ASP A 229 -13.15 18.93 11.39
C ASP A 229 -11.97 18.28 12.13
N LYS A 230 -12.07 17.00 12.53
CA LYS A 230 -10.95 16.27 13.14
C LYS A 230 -10.21 15.42 12.10
N THR A 231 -8.91 15.27 12.29
CA THR A 231 -8.11 14.30 11.52
C THR A 231 -8.24 12.94 12.19
N VAL A 232 -8.86 11.99 11.50
CA VAL A 232 -9.06 10.62 11.98
C VAL A 232 -8.07 9.69 11.28
N ILE A 233 -7.19 9.08 12.04
CA ILE A 233 -6.22 8.08 11.56
C ILE A 233 -6.73 6.70 11.99
N LEU A 234 -6.80 5.77 11.04
CA LEU A 234 -7.32 4.42 11.23
C LEU A 234 -6.22 3.39 11.03
N TYR A 235 -6.26 2.32 11.80
CA TYR A 235 -5.52 1.09 11.55
C TYR A 235 -6.27 -0.09 12.17
N SER A 236 -5.92 -1.31 11.79
CA SER A 236 -6.62 -2.53 12.22
C SER A 236 -5.71 -3.74 12.14
N ASP A 237 -6.06 -4.84 12.79
CA ASP A 237 -5.41 -6.14 12.55
C ASP A 237 -5.75 -6.71 11.15
N ASN A 238 -6.96 -6.45 10.66
CA ASN A 238 -7.39 -6.71 9.30
C ASN A 238 -7.77 -5.40 8.60
N GLN A 239 -6.96 -4.99 7.62
CA GLN A 239 -7.07 -3.69 6.93
C GLN A 239 -8.44 -3.39 6.35
N LEU A 240 -9.20 -4.43 5.99
CA LEU A 240 -10.57 -4.30 5.50
C LEU A 240 -11.44 -3.48 6.47
N ALA A 241 -11.25 -3.67 7.78
CA ALA A 241 -11.99 -2.94 8.80
C ALA A 241 -11.63 -1.45 8.78
N ALA A 242 -10.34 -1.10 8.77
CA ALA A 242 -9.90 0.30 8.67
C ALA A 242 -10.40 0.97 7.37
N TYR A 243 -10.33 0.30 6.23
CA TYR A 243 -10.82 0.87 4.95
C TYR A 243 -12.35 0.96 4.88
N ARG A 244 -13.08 0.04 5.54
CA ARG A 244 -14.54 0.14 5.68
C ARG A 244 -14.92 1.40 6.45
N ILE A 245 -14.22 1.68 7.55
CA ILE A 245 -14.45 2.90 8.35
C ILE A 245 -13.96 4.14 7.61
N PHE A 246 -12.84 4.07 6.88
CA PHE A 246 -12.40 5.16 6.01
C PHE A 246 -13.53 5.59 5.06
N TRP A 247 -14.12 4.63 4.35
CA TRP A 247 -15.24 4.89 3.44
C TRP A 247 -16.46 5.45 4.17
N ALA A 248 -16.85 4.87 5.31
CA ALA A 248 -17.99 5.34 6.10
C ALA A 248 -17.81 6.79 6.61
N LEU A 249 -16.61 7.14 7.09
CA LEU A 249 -16.31 8.48 7.57
C LEU A 249 -16.27 9.51 6.42
N LYS A 250 -15.76 9.13 5.25
CA LYS A 250 -15.84 9.98 4.05
C LYS A 250 -17.28 10.18 3.59
N TRP A 251 -18.12 9.15 3.66
CA TRP A 251 -19.55 9.24 3.34
C TRP A 251 -20.26 10.19 4.30
N ALA A 252 -19.95 10.07 5.60
CA ALA A 252 -20.49 10.91 6.65
C ALA A 252 -20.08 12.38 6.49
N GLY A 253 -18.84 12.63 6.08
CA GLY A 253 -18.33 13.98 5.80
C GLY A 253 -17.12 14.40 6.61
N VAL A 254 -16.40 13.47 7.25
CA VAL A 254 -15.11 13.76 7.90
C VAL A 254 -14.12 14.20 6.84
N GLU A 255 -13.57 15.40 6.98
CA GLU A 255 -12.75 16.03 5.93
C GLU A 255 -11.39 15.33 5.78
N ASP A 256 -10.75 15.01 6.91
CA ASP A 256 -9.43 14.36 6.95
C ASP A 256 -9.51 12.99 7.61
N VAL A 257 -9.42 11.94 6.78
CA VAL A 257 -9.40 10.54 7.22
C VAL A 257 -8.20 9.90 6.56
N ARG A 258 -7.41 9.15 7.32
CA ARG A 258 -6.15 8.53 6.89
C ARG A 258 -6.06 7.11 7.42
N VAL A 259 -5.24 6.28 6.79
CA VAL A 259 -4.97 4.90 7.20
C VAL A 259 -3.46 4.73 7.37
N LEU A 260 -3.06 4.08 8.47
CA LEU A 260 -1.69 3.64 8.68
C LEU A 260 -1.38 2.49 7.71
N ASN A 261 -0.52 2.74 6.72
CA ASN A 261 -0.16 1.73 5.72
C ASN A 261 0.58 0.56 6.38
N GLY A 262 0.12 -0.68 6.17
CA GLY A 262 0.67 -1.86 6.84
C GLY A 262 0.26 -2.03 8.32
N ASN A 263 -0.57 -1.12 8.84
CA ASN A 263 -1.23 -1.22 10.14
C ASN A 263 -0.26 -1.46 11.33
N LEU A 264 -0.70 -2.21 12.34
CA LEU A 264 0.07 -2.43 13.57
C LEU A 264 1.41 -3.13 13.31
N ALA A 265 1.50 -4.01 12.30
CA ALA A 265 2.73 -4.71 11.96
C ALA A 265 3.86 -3.72 11.65
N THR A 266 3.64 -2.81 10.70
CA THR A 266 4.65 -1.80 10.35
C THR A 266 4.98 -0.83 11.49
N TRP A 267 4.06 -0.60 12.43
CA TRP A 267 4.33 0.19 13.62
C TRP A 267 5.33 -0.51 14.56
N LEU A 268 5.15 -1.83 14.74
CA LEU A 268 6.05 -2.67 15.53
C LEU A 268 7.42 -2.80 14.85
N ASP A 269 7.47 -3.00 13.54
CA ASP A 269 8.71 -3.09 12.77
C ASP A 269 9.52 -1.79 12.84
N ALA A 270 8.83 -0.64 12.90
CA ALA A 270 9.43 0.66 13.14
C ALA A 270 9.95 0.86 14.59
N GLY A 271 9.80 -0.13 15.47
CA GLY A 271 10.24 -0.09 16.86
C GLY A 271 9.49 0.94 17.72
N LEU A 272 8.25 1.29 17.33
CA LEU A 272 7.47 2.32 17.99
C LEU A 272 6.63 1.76 19.16
N PRO A 273 6.34 2.57 20.20
CA PRO A 273 5.75 2.06 21.44
C PRO A 273 4.27 1.67 21.28
N THR A 274 3.86 0.67 22.04
CA THR A 274 2.46 0.24 22.21
C THR A 274 2.05 0.31 23.68
N GLU A 275 0.75 0.21 23.95
CA GLU A 275 0.20 0.10 25.29
C GLU A 275 -0.97 -0.88 25.37
N THR A 276 -1.46 -1.14 26.58
CA THR A 276 -2.56 -2.07 26.86
C THR A 276 -3.70 -1.42 27.66
N LYS A 277 -3.60 -0.11 27.96
CA LYS A 277 -4.63 0.61 28.71
C LYS A 277 -5.81 0.95 27.79
N ILE A 278 -7.03 0.88 28.28
CA ILE A 278 -8.18 1.33 27.49
C ILE A 278 -8.19 2.86 27.46
N ASN A 279 -8.22 3.44 26.25
CA ASN A 279 -8.43 4.88 26.05
C ASN A 279 -9.90 5.13 25.69
N LEU A 280 -10.52 6.14 26.31
CA LEU A 280 -11.89 6.54 26.02
C LEU A 280 -11.90 7.97 25.45
N PRO A 281 -12.47 8.18 24.25
CA PRO A 281 -12.57 9.52 23.68
C PRO A 281 -13.59 10.37 24.45
N GLN A 282 -13.46 11.70 24.35
CA GLN A 282 -14.45 12.61 24.92
C GLN A 282 -15.59 12.85 23.92
N PRO A 283 -16.87 12.70 24.33
CA PRO A 283 -18.00 12.95 23.46
C PRO A 283 -18.06 14.39 22.95
N GLU A 284 -18.56 14.55 21.73
CA GLU A 284 -18.86 15.84 21.10
C GLU A 284 -20.38 16.03 20.98
N LYS A 285 -20.82 17.27 20.74
CA LYS A 285 -22.25 17.63 20.70
C LYS A 285 -22.78 17.96 19.31
N ASP A 286 -21.88 18.29 18.39
CA ASP A 286 -22.21 18.72 17.03
C ASP A 286 -21.18 18.12 16.08
N PHE A 287 -21.66 17.45 15.03
CA PHE A 287 -20.78 16.82 14.05
C PHE A 287 -20.14 17.86 13.12
N GLY A 288 -20.79 19.02 12.95
CA GLY A 288 -20.34 20.11 12.09
C GLY A 288 -20.83 20.04 10.64
N THR A 289 -21.66 19.04 10.30
CA THR A 289 -22.41 18.95 9.02
C THR A 289 -23.56 17.94 9.15
N THR A 290 -24.49 17.96 8.20
CA THR A 290 -25.47 16.87 8.05
C THR A 290 -24.81 15.61 7.51
N ILE A 291 -25.13 14.46 8.10
CA ILE A 291 -24.76 13.14 7.59
C ILE A 291 -25.89 12.60 6.69
N PRO A 292 -25.59 12.02 5.52
CA PRO A 292 -24.28 12.02 4.88
C PRO A 292 -23.98 13.34 4.16
N ALA A 293 -22.76 13.84 4.27
CA ALA A 293 -22.29 14.96 3.46
C ALA A 293 -21.97 14.53 2.02
N ASN A 294 -21.62 13.25 1.80
CA ASN A 294 -21.20 12.71 0.52
C ASN A 294 -22.04 11.48 0.08
N PRO A 295 -23.37 11.61 -0.10
CA PRO A 295 -24.23 10.47 -0.42
C PRO A 295 -23.87 9.75 -1.73
N GLN A 296 -23.19 10.43 -2.66
CA GLN A 296 -22.79 9.89 -3.96
C GLN A 296 -21.74 8.78 -3.91
N ILE A 297 -21.05 8.58 -2.78
CA ILE A 297 -20.00 7.56 -2.65
C ILE A 297 -20.55 6.20 -2.23
N ASP A 298 -21.87 6.08 -2.05
CA ASP A 298 -22.56 4.86 -1.67
C ASP A 298 -23.63 4.48 -2.71
N ILE A 299 -23.72 3.18 -2.99
CA ILE A 299 -24.80 2.56 -3.76
C ILE A 299 -25.43 1.51 -2.84
N ALA A 300 -26.39 1.96 -2.02
CA ALA A 300 -26.93 1.18 -0.92
C ALA A 300 -27.73 -0.06 -1.33
N THR A 301 -28.30 -0.10 -2.54
CA THR A 301 -29.26 -1.16 -2.91
C THR A 301 -28.92 -1.85 -4.23
N PRO A 302 -29.26 -3.14 -4.38
CA PRO A 302 -29.14 -3.86 -5.64
C PRO A 302 -29.88 -3.15 -6.80
N GLN A 303 -31.04 -2.54 -6.52
CA GLN A 303 -31.80 -1.82 -7.54
C GLN A 303 -31.08 -0.56 -8.04
N GLN A 304 -30.42 0.18 -7.15
CA GLN A 304 -29.58 1.32 -7.53
C GLN A 304 -28.38 0.86 -8.36
N ALA A 305 -27.70 -0.21 -7.96
CA ALA A 305 -26.57 -0.78 -8.71
C ALA A 305 -27.00 -1.20 -10.13
N MET A 306 -28.12 -1.93 -10.25
CA MET A 306 -28.67 -2.33 -11.55
C MET A 306 -29.05 -1.12 -12.43
N ASN A 307 -29.62 -0.07 -11.84
CA ASN A 307 -29.96 1.15 -12.57
C ASN A 307 -28.70 1.91 -13.02
N ALA A 308 -27.67 1.97 -12.17
CA ALA A 308 -26.40 2.58 -12.51
C ALA A 308 -25.68 1.80 -13.62
N GLN A 309 -25.68 0.47 -13.58
CA GLN A 309 -25.14 -0.36 -14.66
C GLN A 309 -25.86 -0.12 -15.99
N LYS A 310 -27.20 0.01 -15.98
CA LYS A 310 -27.97 0.39 -17.18
C LYS A 310 -27.61 1.78 -17.71
N ALA A 311 -27.15 2.68 -16.84
CA ALA A 311 -26.65 4.00 -17.19
C ALA A 311 -25.16 4.01 -17.58
N GLY A 312 -24.51 2.85 -17.65
CA GLY A 312 -23.13 2.68 -18.10
C GLY A 312 -22.08 2.59 -16.98
N LEU A 313 -22.50 2.49 -15.72
CA LEU A 313 -21.58 2.22 -14.60
C LEU A 313 -21.00 0.80 -14.73
N LYS A 314 -19.68 0.65 -14.59
CA LYS A 314 -19.00 -0.63 -14.43
C LYS A 314 -19.07 -1.04 -12.97
N LEU A 315 -19.83 -2.09 -12.69
CA LEU A 315 -19.84 -2.70 -11.36
C LEU A 315 -18.63 -3.61 -11.21
N ILE A 316 -17.75 -3.29 -10.25
CA ILE A 316 -16.53 -4.05 -9.99
C ILE A 316 -16.76 -4.98 -8.79
N SER A 317 -16.47 -6.27 -8.96
CA SER A 317 -16.56 -7.29 -7.90
C SER A 317 -15.19 -7.52 -7.27
N ASN A 318 -15.00 -6.98 -6.07
CA ASN A 318 -13.80 -7.19 -5.26
C ASN A 318 -13.98 -8.42 -4.35
N ARG A 319 -14.26 -9.57 -4.96
CA ARG A 319 -14.46 -10.85 -4.26
C ARG A 319 -13.42 -11.87 -4.70
N ALA A 320 -13.13 -12.87 -3.87
CA ALA A 320 -12.19 -13.92 -4.23
C ALA A 320 -12.67 -14.67 -5.49
N TRP A 321 -11.74 -15.25 -6.26
CA TRP A 321 -12.08 -15.90 -7.53
C TRP A 321 -13.15 -17.00 -7.39
N ASP A 322 -13.08 -17.80 -6.33
CA ASP A 322 -14.05 -18.85 -6.04
C ASP A 322 -15.45 -18.29 -5.68
N GLU A 323 -15.52 -17.07 -5.16
CA GLU A 323 -16.78 -16.36 -4.94
C GLU A 323 -17.34 -15.81 -6.25
N TYR A 324 -16.50 -15.12 -7.03
CA TYR A 324 -16.87 -14.50 -8.31
C TYR A 324 -17.41 -15.52 -9.32
N THR A 325 -16.80 -16.71 -9.36
CA THR A 325 -17.25 -17.82 -10.22
C THR A 325 -18.47 -18.58 -9.66
N GLY A 326 -18.92 -18.25 -8.45
CA GLY A 326 -20.08 -18.88 -7.80
C GLY A 326 -19.82 -20.27 -7.24
N LYS A 327 -18.55 -20.67 -7.03
CA LYS A 327 -18.19 -21.95 -6.40
C LYS A 327 -18.53 -21.93 -4.90
N VAL A 328 -18.27 -20.80 -4.25
CA VAL A 328 -18.63 -20.54 -2.84
C VAL A 328 -19.38 -19.22 -2.72
N SER A 329 -20.06 -18.99 -1.59
CA SER A 329 -20.63 -17.68 -1.27
C SER A 329 -19.60 -16.73 -0.65
N GLY A 330 -18.59 -17.29 0.03
CA GLY A 330 -17.59 -16.55 0.82
C GLY A 330 -17.96 -16.41 2.30
N TYR A 331 -19.23 -16.63 2.67
CA TYR A 331 -19.73 -16.40 4.02
C TYR A 331 -20.74 -17.48 4.42
N ASP A 332 -20.70 -17.89 5.69
CA ASP A 332 -21.60 -18.89 6.27
C ASP A 332 -23.05 -18.41 6.36
N TYR A 333 -23.26 -17.10 6.53
CA TYR A 333 -24.56 -16.46 6.59
C TYR A 333 -25.14 -16.05 5.22
N ILE A 334 -24.38 -16.16 4.13
CA ILE A 334 -24.86 -15.91 2.76
C ILE A 334 -25.05 -17.24 2.03
N LEU A 335 -26.31 -17.64 1.83
CA LEU A 335 -26.64 -18.90 1.16
C LEU A 335 -26.45 -18.85 -0.37
N GLY A 336 -26.65 -17.68 -0.97
CA GLY A 336 -26.56 -17.48 -2.42
C GLY A 336 -25.11 -17.57 -2.91
N LYS A 337 -24.93 -18.19 -4.08
CA LYS A 337 -23.64 -18.24 -4.79
C LYS A 337 -23.79 -17.65 -6.18
N GLY A 338 -22.74 -17.02 -6.67
CA GLY A 338 -22.72 -16.30 -7.94
C GLY A 338 -22.43 -14.82 -7.73
N GLU A 339 -22.68 -14.04 -8.77
CA GLU A 339 -22.27 -12.64 -8.86
C GLU A 339 -23.39 -11.79 -9.50
N PRO A 340 -23.51 -10.49 -9.19
CA PRO A 340 -24.38 -9.60 -9.94
C PRO A 340 -24.08 -9.65 -11.44
N GLN A 341 -25.13 -9.78 -12.24
CA GLN A 341 -24.98 -9.92 -13.69
C GLN A 341 -24.24 -8.72 -14.29
N GLY A 342 -23.19 -9.01 -15.06
CA GLY A 342 -22.37 -7.98 -15.73
C GLY A 342 -21.34 -7.30 -14.82
N ALA A 343 -21.17 -7.75 -13.57
CA ALA A 343 -20.04 -7.34 -12.76
C ALA A 343 -18.72 -7.80 -13.41
N ILE A 344 -17.68 -6.99 -13.27
CA ILE A 344 -16.33 -7.27 -13.73
C ILE A 344 -15.51 -7.70 -12.52
N TRP A 345 -14.75 -8.79 -12.62
CA TRP A 345 -13.88 -9.20 -11.53
C TRP A 345 -12.82 -8.14 -11.30
N GLY A 346 -12.78 -7.61 -10.08
CA GLY A 346 -11.85 -6.56 -9.67
C GLY A 346 -10.60 -7.07 -9.01
N PHE A 347 -10.37 -8.39 -8.90
CA PHE A 347 -9.41 -8.98 -7.97
C PHE A 347 -9.78 -8.76 -6.50
N ALA A 348 -9.16 -9.51 -5.59
CA ALA A 348 -9.36 -9.38 -4.16
C ALA A 348 -8.20 -10.05 -3.43
N GLY A 349 -8.42 -11.29 -2.98
CA GLY A 349 -7.46 -12.10 -2.27
C GLY A 349 -7.83 -13.58 -2.38
N THR A 350 -7.30 -14.39 -1.46
CA THR A 350 -7.49 -15.84 -1.50
C THR A 350 -8.90 -16.28 -1.08
N ASP A 351 -9.58 -15.47 -0.29
CA ASP A 351 -10.92 -15.68 0.25
C ASP A 351 -11.55 -14.33 0.63
N SER A 352 -12.74 -14.38 1.21
CA SER A 352 -13.55 -13.22 1.57
C SER A 352 -13.01 -12.39 2.73
N SER A 353 -11.92 -12.82 3.37
CA SER A 353 -11.34 -12.17 4.55
C SER A 353 -10.06 -11.37 4.26
N ASN A 354 -9.57 -11.36 3.02
CA ASN A 354 -8.32 -10.66 2.67
C ASN A 354 -8.32 -10.08 1.24
N MET A 355 -7.36 -9.19 0.99
CA MET A 355 -7.17 -8.51 -0.30
C MET A 355 -5.73 -8.69 -0.81
N ALA A 356 -5.21 -9.93 -0.76
CA ALA A 356 -3.81 -10.22 -1.10
C ALA A 356 -3.35 -9.73 -2.50
N ASP A 357 -4.25 -9.58 -3.48
CA ASP A 357 -3.89 -9.04 -4.80
C ASP A 357 -3.51 -7.55 -4.76
N TYR A 358 -3.91 -6.86 -3.68
CA TYR A 358 -3.75 -5.43 -3.42
C TYR A 358 -2.69 -5.12 -2.36
N TYR A 359 -1.96 -6.12 -1.88
CA TYR A 359 -0.92 -5.95 -0.87
C TYR A 359 0.46 -6.27 -1.42
N ASP A 360 1.47 -5.55 -0.95
CA ASP A 360 2.88 -5.92 -1.09
C ASP A 360 3.26 -6.96 0.01
N PRO A 361 4.44 -7.61 -0.07
CA PRO A 361 4.78 -8.76 0.78
C PRO A 361 4.74 -8.52 2.30
N ASP A 362 5.00 -7.29 2.74
CA ASP A 362 4.95 -6.84 4.13
C ASP A 362 3.52 -6.42 4.57
N ASN A 363 2.52 -6.69 3.73
CA ASN A 363 1.13 -6.26 3.86
C ASN A 363 0.91 -4.74 3.73
N THR A 364 1.85 -3.94 3.22
CA THR A 364 1.48 -2.57 2.82
C THR A 364 0.61 -2.59 1.55
N LEU A 365 -0.05 -1.47 1.25
CA LEU A 365 -0.80 -1.34 0.01
C LEU A 365 0.12 -1.42 -1.20
N ARG A 366 -0.21 -2.32 -2.12
CA ARG A 366 0.38 -2.36 -3.45
C ARG A 366 0.21 -1.02 -4.15
N ASN A 367 1.26 -0.54 -4.79
CA ASN A 367 1.19 0.77 -5.41
C ASN A 367 0.11 0.87 -6.52
N PRO A 368 -0.52 2.05 -6.69
CA PRO A 368 -1.60 2.26 -7.66
C PRO A 368 -1.28 1.87 -9.11
N ASN A 369 -0.04 2.04 -9.57
CA ASN A 369 0.32 1.68 -10.95
C ASN A 369 0.17 0.18 -11.20
N GLU A 370 0.59 -0.65 -10.25
CA GLU A 370 0.42 -2.10 -10.34
C GLU A 370 -1.05 -2.52 -10.23
N ILE A 371 -1.84 -1.88 -9.36
CA ILE A 371 -3.28 -2.12 -9.26
C ILE A 371 -3.99 -1.75 -10.57
N PHE A 372 -3.66 -0.61 -11.17
CA PHE A 372 -4.22 -0.21 -12.45
C PHE A 372 -3.83 -1.17 -13.57
N ALA A 373 -2.62 -1.71 -13.55
CA ALA A 373 -2.21 -2.74 -14.49
C ALA A 373 -3.04 -4.02 -14.34
N LEU A 374 -3.36 -4.45 -13.11
CA LEU A 374 -4.29 -5.56 -12.86
C LEU A 374 -5.67 -5.27 -13.48
N TRP A 375 -6.26 -4.13 -13.13
CA TRP A 375 -7.57 -3.69 -13.62
C TRP A 375 -7.64 -3.60 -15.15
N GLN A 376 -6.58 -3.16 -15.81
CA GLN A 376 -6.51 -3.14 -17.28
C GLN A 376 -6.66 -4.54 -17.89
N THR A 377 -6.18 -5.61 -17.23
CA THR A 377 -6.39 -6.99 -17.71
C THR A 377 -7.86 -7.41 -17.72
N GLN A 378 -8.70 -6.71 -16.95
CA GLN A 378 -10.14 -6.93 -16.85
C GLN A 378 -10.94 -5.92 -17.68
N GLY A 379 -10.27 -5.10 -18.50
CA GLY A 379 -10.91 -4.05 -19.30
C GLY A 379 -11.44 -2.88 -18.48
N ILE A 380 -10.87 -2.64 -17.30
CA ILE A 380 -11.14 -1.47 -16.46
C ILE A 380 -10.07 -0.41 -16.77
N HIS A 381 -10.52 0.79 -17.12
CA HIS A 381 -9.69 1.87 -17.61
C HIS A 381 -9.99 3.17 -16.88
N LYS A 382 -8.98 4.07 -16.86
CA LYS A 382 -9.14 5.42 -16.34
C LYS A 382 -10.26 6.15 -17.09
N GLY A 383 -11.23 6.68 -16.34
CA GLY A 383 -12.38 7.42 -16.89
C GLY A 383 -13.63 6.58 -17.15
N ASP A 384 -13.55 5.26 -16.92
CA ASP A 384 -14.77 4.45 -16.76
C ASP A 384 -15.63 5.00 -15.62
N LYS A 385 -16.95 4.83 -15.76
CA LYS A 385 -17.92 5.24 -14.74
C LYS A 385 -18.17 4.14 -13.74
#